data_AF-A0A7J5LHC8-F1
#
_entry.id   AF-A0A7J5LHC8-F1
#
_cell.length_a   1.000
_cell.length_b   1.000
_cell.length_c   1.000
_cell.angle_alpha   90.00
_cell.angle_beta   90.00
_cell.angle_gamma   90.00
#
_symmetry.space_group_name_H-M   'P 1'
#
loop_
_entity.id
_entity.type
_entity.pdbx_description
1 polymer ?
#
loop_
_entity_poly.entity_id
_entity_poly.type
_entity_poly.pdbx_seq_one_letter_code
_entity_poly.pdbx_strand_id
1 'polypeptide(L)'
;MKADKSIAKTKKSRQTAAKPPLRDVFTVICKTDLKVDCVKEFKFHPVRKWRFDYAVPEHKIALEVEGGVWTGGRHTSPKGFLGDIEKYNTATLMGWRVFRTTPDDLYKKKTLDLMKSAILNDFTP
;
A
#
# COMPACT_ATOMS: atom_id res chain seq x y z
N MET A 1 -32.96 -26.04 54.66
CA MET A 1 -31.79 -25.34 54.09
C MET A 1 -32.20 -24.76 52.76
N LYS A 2 -32.24 -23.43 52.63
CA LYS A 2 -32.63 -22.73 51.39
C LYS A 2 -31.43 -22.02 50.77
N ALA A 3 -31.50 -21.93 49.44
CA ALA A 3 -30.72 -21.11 48.50
C ALA A 3 -29.26 -21.55 48.28
N ASP A 4 -28.66 -21.46 47.09
CA ASP A 4 -28.96 -20.53 46.00
C ASP A 4 -28.44 -21.09 44.67
N LYS A 5 -29.22 -21.01 43.58
CA LYS A 5 -28.76 -21.32 42.21
C LYS A 5 -28.49 -19.99 41.50
N SER A 6 -27.22 -19.64 41.34
CA SER A 6 -26.80 -18.46 40.60
C SER A 6 -26.96 -18.68 39.09
N ILE A 7 -27.86 -17.90 38.47
CA ILE A 7 -28.01 -17.83 37.01
C ILE A 7 -26.99 -16.83 36.48
N ALA A 8 -25.97 -17.32 35.77
CA ALA A 8 -24.98 -16.48 35.10
C ALA A 8 -25.63 -15.71 33.93
N LYS A 9 -25.64 -14.38 34.01
CA LYS A 9 -26.10 -13.50 32.93
C LYS A 9 -25.01 -13.31 31.87
N THR A 10 -25.27 -13.75 30.64
CA THR A 10 -24.39 -13.53 29.48
C THR A 10 -24.40 -12.04 29.09
N LYS A 11 -23.23 -11.38 29.14
CA LYS A 11 -23.07 -9.98 28.67
C LYS A 11 -23.17 -9.94 27.14
N LYS A 12 -24.19 -9.26 26.61
CA LYS A 12 -24.30 -8.96 25.17
C LYS A 12 -23.20 -7.97 24.77
N SER A 13 -22.36 -8.36 23.81
CA SER A 13 -21.39 -7.48 23.15
C SER A 13 -22.11 -6.38 22.40
N ARG A 14 -21.75 -5.11 22.66
CA ARG A 14 -22.26 -3.93 21.96
C ARG A 14 -21.62 -3.90 20.57
N GLN A 15 -22.38 -4.23 19.53
CA GLN A 15 -21.94 -4.05 18.14
C GLN A 15 -21.85 -2.54 17.84
N THR A 16 -20.65 -2.00 17.80
CA THR A 16 -20.39 -0.66 17.26
C THR A 16 -20.41 -0.73 15.74
N ALA A 17 -21.21 0.11 15.09
CA ALA A 17 -21.21 0.27 13.65
C ALA A 17 -19.78 0.57 13.16
N ALA A 18 -19.33 -0.15 12.13
CA ALA A 18 -18.01 0.05 11.54
C ALA A 18 -17.93 1.48 10.99
N LYS A 19 -16.93 2.26 11.44
CA LYS A 19 -16.63 3.55 10.83
C LYS A 19 -16.38 3.34 9.33
N PRO A 20 -16.91 4.21 8.45
CA PRO A 20 -16.58 4.12 7.04
C PRO A 20 -15.05 4.11 6.89
N PRO A 21 -14.50 3.25 6.03
CA PRO A 21 -13.06 3.13 5.89
C PRO A 21 -12.51 4.51 5.51
N LEU A 22 -11.50 4.97 6.25
CA LEU A 22 -10.80 6.20 5.94
C LEU A 22 -10.29 6.09 4.50
N ARG A 23 -10.74 6.97 3.61
CA ARG A 23 -10.26 6.98 2.22
C ARG A 23 -8.81 7.46 2.23
N ASP A 24 -7.93 6.69 1.62
CA ASP A 24 -6.53 7.05 1.50
C ASP A 24 -6.37 8.23 0.53
N VAL A 25 -5.68 9.29 0.98
CA VAL A 25 -5.57 10.55 0.24
C VAL A 25 -4.92 10.35 -1.12
N PHE A 26 -3.87 9.51 -1.21
CA PHE A 26 -3.17 9.29 -2.47
C PHE A 26 -4.06 8.57 -3.48
N THR A 27 -4.82 7.56 -3.04
CA THR A 27 -5.78 6.86 -3.93
C THR A 27 -6.85 7.79 -4.47
N VAL A 28 -7.30 8.77 -3.67
CA VAL A 28 -8.26 9.79 -4.11
C VAL A 28 -7.63 10.69 -5.17
N ILE A 29 -6.42 11.19 -4.95
CA ILE A 29 -5.70 12.04 -5.92
C ILE A 29 -5.50 11.29 -7.26
N CYS A 30 -5.08 10.02 -7.23
CA CYS A 30 -4.95 9.23 -8.45
C CYS A 30 -6.28 9.15 -9.22
N LYS A 31 -7.40 8.96 -8.51
CA LYS A 31 -8.71 8.89 -9.13
C LYS A 31 -9.18 10.24 -9.70
N THR A 32 -8.96 11.33 -8.98
CA THR A 32 -9.45 12.66 -9.37
C THR A 32 -8.58 13.31 -10.43
N ASP A 33 -7.26 13.23 -10.29
CA ASP A 33 -6.31 14.03 -11.05
C ASP A 33 -5.69 13.22 -12.19
N LEU A 34 -5.41 11.93 -11.95
CA LEU A 34 -4.81 11.03 -12.93
C LEU A 34 -5.84 10.15 -13.66
N LYS A 35 -7.10 10.14 -13.19
CA LYS A 35 -8.21 9.35 -13.77
C LYS A 35 -7.95 7.84 -13.82
N VAL A 36 -7.18 7.32 -12.86
CA VAL A 36 -6.87 5.88 -12.74
C VAL A 36 -7.31 5.32 -11.39
N ASP A 37 -7.64 4.04 -11.35
CA ASP A 37 -7.95 3.34 -10.09
C ASP A 37 -6.66 2.83 -9.43
N CYS A 38 -6.20 3.61 -8.45
CA CYS A 38 -5.06 3.28 -7.60
C CYS A 38 -5.49 2.49 -6.36
N VAL A 39 -4.79 1.38 -6.08
CA VAL A 39 -5.07 0.46 -4.98
C VAL A 39 -3.91 0.47 -3.99
N LYS A 40 -4.21 0.74 -2.73
CA LYS A 40 -3.25 0.66 -1.63
C LYS A 40 -3.00 -0.78 -1.18
N GLU A 41 -1.78 -1.10 -0.76
CA GLU A 41 -1.36 -2.42 -0.25
C GLU A 41 -1.69 -3.59 -1.21
N PHE A 42 -1.51 -3.36 -2.50
CA PHE A 42 -1.90 -4.29 -3.55
C PHE A 42 -1.03 -5.56 -3.55
N LYS A 43 -1.63 -6.73 -3.29
CA LYS A 43 -0.96 -8.04 -3.38
C LYS A 43 -0.80 -8.42 -4.84
N PHE A 44 0.42 -8.32 -5.37
CA PHE A 44 0.69 -8.60 -6.78
C PHE A 44 1.12 -10.05 -7.06
N HIS A 45 1.70 -10.73 -6.06
CA HIS A 45 2.23 -12.08 -6.22
C HIS A 45 1.19 -13.12 -5.77
N PRO A 46 0.91 -14.19 -6.54
CA PRO A 46 -0.13 -15.17 -6.18
C PRO A 46 0.19 -15.92 -4.87
N VAL A 47 1.43 -16.41 -4.75
CA VAL A 47 1.90 -17.23 -3.62
C VAL A 47 2.51 -16.40 -2.48
N ARG A 48 3.52 -15.59 -2.77
CA ARG A 48 4.17 -14.71 -1.78
C ARG A 48 3.19 -13.64 -1.30
N LYS A 49 3.33 -13.23 -0.04
CA LYS A 49 2.49 -12.19 0.58
C LYS A 49 2.98 -10.77 0.27
N TRP A 50 3.73 -10.58 -0.81
CA TRP A 50 4.25 -9.26 -1.18
C TRP A 50 3.13 -8.34 -1.65
N ARG A 51 3.26 -7.08 -1.24
CA ARG A 51 2.36 -6.00 -1.57
C ARG A 51 3.16 -4.79 -2.00
N PHE A 52 2.66 -4.05 -2.97
CA PHE A 52 3.10 -2.67 -3.23
C PHE A 52 2.34 -1.73 -2.32
N ASP A 53 2.96 -0.65 -1.86
CA ASP A 53 2.26 0.39 -1.10
C ASP A 53 1.09 0.96 -1.91
N TYR A 54 1.33 1.25 -3.20
CA TYR A 54 0.30 1.64 -4.16
C TYR A 54 0.51 0.95 -5.51
N ALA A 55 -0.59 0.63 -6.19
CA ALA A 55 -0.54 0.06 -7.53
C ALA A 55 -1.66 0.60 -8.42
N VAL A 56 -1.39 0.71 -9.71
CA VAL A 56 -2.37 0.94 -10.77
C VAL A 56 -2.37 -0.33 -11.63
N PRO A 57 -3.21 -1.34 -11.30
CA PRO A 57 -3.10 -2.68 -11.87
C PRO A 57 -3.33 -2.74 -13.37
N GLU A 58 -4.22 -1.90 -13.89
CA GLU A 58 -4.52 -1.78 -15.33
C GLU A 58 -3.27 -1.43 -16.16
N HIS A 59 -2.34 -0.66 -15.59
CA HIS A 59 -1.11 -0.22 -16.25
C HIS A 59 0.14 -0.98 -15.80
N LYS A 60 0.00 -1.95 -14.88
CA LYS A 60 1.12 -2.64 -14.22
C LYS A 60 2.15 -1.66 -13.64
N ILE A 61 1.68 -0.58 -13.02
CA ILE A 61 2.53 0.40 -12.34
C ILE A 61 2.40 0.19 -10.83
N ALA A 62 3.54 0.19 -10.14
CA ALA A 62 3.62 0.20 -8.68
C ALA A 62 4.39 1.42 -8.19
N LEU A 63 3.97 1.97 -7.05
CA LEU A 63 4.67 3.02 -6.32
C LEU A 63 4.93 2.55 -4.89
N GLU A 64 6.20 2.47 -4.51
CA GLU A 64 6.65 2.13 -3.16
C GLU A 64 7.11 3.39 -2.42
N VAL A 65 6.77 3.47 -1.13
CA VAL A 65 7.09 4.61 -0.27
C VAL A 65 8.23 4.21 0.66
N GLU A 66 9.44 4.61 0.28
CA GLU A 66 10.68 4.30 0.98
C GLU A 66 10.84 5.19 2.22
N GLY A 67 10.43 4.67 3.38
CA GLY A 67 10.60 5.33 4.68
C GLY A 67 11.95 5.03 5.35
N GLY A 68 12.39 5.92 6.24
CA GLY A 68 13.58 5.68 7.07
C GLY A 68 14.91 5.66 6.32
N VAL A 69 14.97 6.27 5.12
CA VAL A 69 16.16 6.37 4.28
C VAL A 69 17.37 6.94 5.04
N TRP A 70 17.13 7.93 5.90
CA TRP A 70 18.19 8.61 6.68
C TRP A 70 18.36 8.10 8.10
N THR A 71 17.38 7.38 8.64
CA THR A 71 17.32 7.00 10.06
C THR A 71 17.58 5.51 10.30
N GLY A 72 17.78 4.72 9.25
CA GLY A 72 18.11 3.30 9.37
C GLY A 72 16.89 2.39 9.57
N GLY A 73 15.95 2.41 8.61
CA GLY A 73 14.76 1.57 8.63
C GLY A 73 14.94 0.13 8.13
N ARG A 74 13.83 -0.62 8.08
CA ARG A 74 13.77 -1.98 7.51
C ARG A 74 14.44 -2.06 6.14
N HIS A 75 14.12 -1.14 5.24
CA HIS A 75 14.58 -1.16 3.84
C HIS A 75 16.08 -0.88 3.70
N THR A 76 16.70 -0.25 4.71
CA THR A 76 18.16 -0.02 4.75
C THR A 76 18.91 -1.10 5.51
N SER A 77 18.22 -2.00 6.23
CA SER A 77 18.86 -3.16 6.85
C SER A 77 19.29 -4.17 5.78
N PRO A 78 20.42 -4.89 5.93
CA PRO A 78 20.89 -5.85 4.91
C PRO A 78 19.83 -6.90 4.56
N LYS A 79 19.12 -7.43 5.57
CA LYS A 79 18.06 -8.42 5.37
C LYS A 79 16.85 -7.85 4.63
N GLY A 80 16.43 -6.63 4.97
CA GLY A 80 15.33 -5.97 4.29
C GLY A 80 15.67 -5.68 2.84
N PHE A 81 16.84 -5.08 2.61
CA PHE A 81 17.36 -4.77 1.28
C PHE A 81 17.43 -5.99 0.35
N LEU A 82 17.96 -7.13 0.83
CA LEU A 82 17.99 -8.38 0.05
C LEU A 82 16.58 -8.89 -0.29
N GLY A 83 15.63 -8.76 0.64
CA GLY A 83 14.22 -9.12 0.39
C GLY A 83 13.54 -8.19 -0.62
N ASP A 84 13.90 -6.91 -0.60
CA ASP A 84 13.38 -5.91 -1.53
C ASP A 84 13.95 -6.16 -2.94
N ILE A 85 15.22 -6.56 -3.07
CA ILE A 85 15.80 -7.02 -4.34
C ILE A 85 14.99 -8.19 -4.93
N GLU A 86 14.73 -9.24 -4.12
CA GLU A 86 13.95 -10.41 -4.55
C GLU A 86 12.55 -9.99 -5.03
N LYS A 87 11.88 -9.16 -4.23
CA LYS A 87 10.53 -8.65 -4.51
C LYS A 87 10.49 -7.85 -5.81
N TYR A 88 11.38 -6.88 -5.98
CA TYR A 88 11.35 -5.96 -7.12
C TYR A 88 11.77 -6.64 -8.42
N ASN A 89 12.76 -7.54 -8.41
CA ASN A 89 13.11 -8.32 -9.59
C ASN A 89 11.93 -9.22 -10.02
N THR A 90 11.25 -9.85 -9.06
CA THR A 90 10.07 -10.67 -9.36
C THR A 90 8.92 -9.81 -9.92
N ALA A 91 8.69 -8.62 -9.35
CA ALA A 91 7.72 -7.67 -9.89
C ALA A 91 8.01 -7.33 -11.36
N THR A 92 9.27 -7.01 -11.68
CA THR A 92 9.71 -6.73 -13.05
C THR A 92 9.47 -7.91 -13.99
N LEU A 93 9.82 -9.14 -13.58
CA LEU A 93 9.54 -10.35 -14.37
C LEU A 93 8.04 -10.55 -14.63
N MET A 94 7.18 -10.11 -13.70
CA MET A 94 5.72 -10.14 -13.83
C MET A 94 5.15 -8.94 -14.64
N GLY A 95 6.01 -8.14 -15.26
CA GLY A 95 5.64 -7.00 -16.11
C GLY A 95 5.33 -5.71 -15.35
N TRP A 96 5.64 -5.64 -14.05
CA TRP A 96 5.44 -4.41 -13.28
C TRP A 96 6.58 -3.42 -13.48
N ARG A 97 6.23 -2.16 -13.65
CA ARG A 97 7.16 -1.02 -13.49
C ARG A 97 7.03 -0.51 -12.06
N VAL A 98 8.10 -0.66 -11.29
CA VAL A 98 8.12 -0.28 -9.87
C VAL A 98 8.87 1.04 -9.71
N PHE A 99 8.13 2.08 -9.32
CA PHE A 99 8.67 3.39 -8.96
C PHE A 99 8.77 3.53 -7.45
N ARG A 100 9.63 4.43 -6.99
CA ARG A 100 9.89 4.67 -5.57
C ARG A 100 9.83 6.15 -5.26
N THR A 101 9.23 6.49 -4.13
CA THR A 101 9.18 7.84 -3.58
C THR A 101 9.51 7.80 -2.08
N THR A 102 9.77 8.95 -1.47
CA THR A 102 9.81 9.07 -0.01
C THR A 102 8.43 9.50 0.52
N PRO A 103 8.16 9.33 1.83
CA PRO A 103 6.96 9.90 2.46
C PRO A 103 6.80 11.40 2.21
N ASP A 104 7.90 12.16 2.25
CA ASP A 104 7.90 13.61 2.05
C ASP A 104 7.52 14.02 0.62
N ASP A 105 7.83 13.18 -0.36
CA ASP A 105 7.56 13.46 -1.78
C ASP A 105 6.23 12.86 -2.25
N LEU A 106 5.57 11.99 -1.47
CA LEU A 106 4.40 11.22 -1.91
C LEU A 106 3.27 12.10 -2.51
N TYR A 107 2.98 13.23 -1.87
CA TYR A 107 1.92 14.15 -2.29
C TYR A 107 2.41 15.34 -3.12
N LYS A 108 3.71 15.39 -3.43
CA LYS A 108 4.28 16.49 -4.21
C LYS A 108 4.03 16.28 -5.70
N LYS A 109 3.98 17.40 -6.42
CA LYS A 109 3.83 17.43 -7.89
C LYS A 109 4.83 16.50 -8.60
N LYS A 110 6.07 16.41 -8.12
CA LYS A 110 7.09 15.50 -8.65
C LYS A 110 6.61 14.04 -8.75
N THR A 111 5.99 13.50 -7.70
CA THR A 111 5.50 12.12 -7.68
C THR A 111 4.26 11.95 -8.55
N LEU A 112 3.39 12.96 -8.58
CA LEU A 112 2.21 12.95 -9.45
C LEU A 112 2.61 12.99 -10.94
N ASP A 113 3.57 13.84 -11.30
CA ASP A 113 4.11 13.94 -12.65
C ASP A 113 4.81 12.63 -13.06
N LEU A 114 5.58 12.02 -12.15
CA LEU A 114 6.18 10.70 -12.37
C LEU A 114 5.12 9.64 -12.70
N MET A 115 4.06 9.55 -11.89
CA MET A 115 2.97 8.61 -12.12
C MET A 115 2.23 8.90 -13.43
N LYS A 116 2.01 10.18 -13.74
CA LYS A 116 1.39 10.60 -14.99
C LYS A 116 2.21 10.19 -16.21
N SER A 117 3.52 10.47 -16.23
CA SER A 117 4.42 10.02 -17.30
C SER A 117 4.44 8.50 -17.42
N ALA A 118 4.44 7.77 -16.29
CA ALA A 118 4.38 6.32 -16.30
C ALA A 118 3.06 5.80 -16.92
N ILE A 119 1.93 6.39 -16.59
CA ILE A 119 0.59 6.02 -17.12
C ILE A 119 0.50 6.32 -18.62
N LEU A 120 0.92 7.52 -19.03
CA LEU A 120 0.84 7.97 -20.42
C LEU A 120 1.94 7.38 -21.32
N ASN A 121 2.95 6.71 -20.73
CA ASN A 121 4.18 6.30 -21.41
C ASN A 121 4.88 7.46 -22.13
N ASP A 122 4.79 8.65 -21.54
CA ASP A 122 5.35 9.90 -22.04
C ASP A 122 6.58 10.25 -21.20
N PHE A 123 7.69 9.59 -21.52
CA PHE A 123 9.00 9.86 -20.92
C PHE A 123 10.01 10.12 -22.03
N THR A 124 10.54 11.35 -22.04
CA THR A 124 11.66 11.75 -22.90
C THR A 124 12.88 11.98 -22.01
N PRO A 125 13.94 11.16 -22.12
CA PRO A 125 15.13 11.24 -21.28
C PRO A 125 15.99 12.48 -21.53
#